data_AF-A0A523M163-F1
#
_entry.id   AF-A0A523M163-F1
#
_cell.length_a   1.000
_cell.length_b   1.000
_cell.length_c   1.000
_cell.angle_alpha   90.00
_cell.angle_beta   90.00
_cell.angle_gamma   90.00
#
_symmetry.space_group_name_H-M   'P 1'
#
loop_
_entity.id
_entity.type
_entity.pdbx_description
1 polymer ?
#
loop_
_entity_poly.entity_id
_entity_poly.type
_entity_poly.pdbx_seq_one_letter_code
_entity_poly.pdbx_strand_id
1 'polypeptide(L)'
;MNQTTSSGAEDTQSRSPLNPRSYRPSWRWGAALLLFAAAFVGLSSGVSLTERPDVQSAGYLTKAYYSLGLFVVGGLDLGTPTGGPLTGRIMLWTAFFGAPLLMASAVIDALLKAMAPQRWQLRRLRNHIVIVGAGQLTTSYLRLLRKHEPATQLVVVDVAVEPARSQELRQTFDVTLVTGDITHDFLLRELQLAKARQIIFLGDNDFQAYEAASKVLRLYPNLRHRVVLHCHNLRFMRSMHDTQVAKLSITFNSYHLAAKSLVEQTLLEHFKTTRSRDVVVIAGFGRFGQTVMEELQARAEEELEKVILIDIDADRRVLVAEEQQRLGGNYERLILQGDISHPEVWQKLQELADLSIEKPTVILGTGNAEDNLRTALWIKRQFPNALVFARTNDISELALEVGREHGINAFSIKQLLEDNLPASWLPPEC
;
A
#
# COMPACT_ATOMS: atom_id res chain seq x y z
N MET A 1 12.09 14.33 -55.92
CA MET A 1 12.68 15.44 -55.15
C MET A 1 11.53 16.18 -54.49
N ASN A 2 11.27 16.12 -53.19
CA ASN A 2 12.08 15.73 -52.04
C ASN A 2 11.24 14.92 -51.05
N GLN A 3 11.86 13.88 -50.50
CA GLN A 3 11.45 13.16 -49.31
C GLN A 3 11.55 14.09 -48.09
N THR A 4 10.53 14.11 -47.24
CA THR A 4 10.65 14.55 -45.85
C THR A 4 10.35 13.35 -44.96
N THR A 5 11.36 13.03 -44.16
CA THR A 5 11.56 11.84 -43.36
C THR A 5 10.69 11.86 -42.10
N SER A 6 10.00 10.74 -41.83
CA SER A 6 9.41 10.46 -40.53
C SER A 6 10.52 10.18 -39.53
N SER A 7 10.62 11.02 -38.49
CA SER A 7 11.44 10.78 -37.31
C SER A 7 10.61 9.96 -36.32
N GLY A 8 10.79 8.64 -36.32
CA GLY A 8 10.36 7.79 -35.21
C GLY A 8 11.21 8.07 -33.99
N ALA A 9 10.63 8.67 -32.96
CA ALA A 9 11.24 8.75 -31.65
C ALA A 9 11.05 7.39 -30.96
N GLU A 10 12.06 6.55 -31.04
CA GLU A 10 12.17 5.33 -30.26
C GLU A 10 12.22 5.67 -28.77
N ASP A 11 11.21 5.14 -28.08
CA ASP A 11 11.00 5.21 -26.65
C ASP A 11 12.17 4.52 -25.93
N THR A 12 13.12 5.33 -25.48
CA THR A 12 14.32 4.84 -24.79
C THR A 12 13.93 4.44 -23.38
N GLN A 13 13.48 3.19 -23.21
CA GLN A 13 13.28 2.55 -21.92
C GLN A 13 14.58 2.62 -21.12
N SER A 14 14.65 3.61 -20.23
CA SER A 14 15.63 3.75 -19.17
C SER A 14 15.51 2.56 -18.22
N ARG A 15 16.21 1.47 -18.54
CA ARG A 15 16.49 0.37 -17.60
C ARG A 15 17.31 0.94 -16.45
N SER A 16 16.65 1.05 -15.29
CA SER A 16 17.30 1.37 -14.02
C SER A 16 18.43 0.37 -13.75
N PRO A 17 19.60 0.83 -13.26
CA PRO A 17 20.72 -0.05 -12.98
C PRO A 17 20.36 -0.95 -11.80
N LEU A 18 20.42 -2.27 -12.03
CA LEU A 18 20.36 -3.29 -10.99
C LEU A 18 21.42 -2.97 -9.93
N ASN A 19 20.96 -2.52 -8.78
CA ASN A 19 21.79 -2.15 -7.65
C ASN A 19 22.59 -3.38 -7.18
N PRO A 20 23.93 -3.39 -7.25
CA PRO A 20 24.71 -4.57 -6.87
C PRO A 20 24.63 -4.72 -5.35
N ARG A 21 23.78 -5.66 -4.90
CA ARG A 21 23.76 -6.11 -3.50
C ARG A 21 25.18 -6.49 -3.11
N SER A 22 25.77 -5.74 -2.17
CA SER A 22 27.06 -6.05 -1.55
C SER A 22 27.05 -7.48 -1.04
N TYR A 23 27.71 -8.38 -1.75
CA TYR A 23 27.87 -9.77 -1.35
C TYR A 23 28.90 -9.80 -0.23
N ARG A 24 28.44 -9.78 1.04
CA ARG A 24 29.31 -10.16 2.14
C ARG A 24 29.65 -11.64 1.98
N PRO A 25 30.92 -12.04 1.88
CA PRO A 25 31.29 -13.45 1.79
C PRO A 25 30.70 -14.17 3.00
N SER A 26 29.88 -15.20 2.77
CA SER A 26 29.37 -16.00 3.87
C SER A 26 30.55 -16.68 4.58
N TRP A 27 30.48 -16.82 5.92
CA TRP A 27 31.51 -17.49 6.71
C TRP A 27 31.85 -18.90 6.19
N ARG A 28 30.91 -19.51 5.46
CA ARG A 28 31.05 -20.80 4.77
C ARG A 28 32.14 -20.80 3.71
N TRP A 29 32.38 -19.70 3.01
CA TRP A 29 33.49 -19.59 2.07
C TRP A 29 34.84 -19.64 2.78
N GLY A 30 34.95 -18.98 3.94
CA GLY A 30 36.14 -19.07 4.79
C GLY A 30 36.35 -20.49 5.33
N ALA A 31 35.28 -21.14 5.81
CA ALA A 31 35.35 -22.53 6.27
C ALA A 31 35.73 -23.51 5.15
N ALA A 32 35.15 -23.37 3.95
CA ALA A 32 35.48 -24.20 2.80
C ALA A 32 36.95 -24.03 2.37
N LEU A 33 37.45 -22.78 2.34
CA LEU A 33 38.85 -22.52 2.02
C LEU A 33 39.79 -23.14 3.06
N LEU A 34 39.45 -23.04 4.34
CA LEU A 34 40.25 -23.61 5.43
C LEU A 34 40.28 -25.13 5.37
N LEU A 35 39.14 -25.79 5.15
CA LEU A 35 39.06 -27.24 5.01
C LEU A 35 39.81 -27.73 3.76
N PHE A 36 39.70 -27.02 2.64
CA PHE A 36 40.48 -27.30 1.44
C PHE A 36 41.98 -27.17 1.70
N ALA A 37 42.41 -26.08 2.36
CA ALA A 37 43.82 -25.87 2.71
C ALA A 37 44.33 -26.95 3.67
N ALA A 38 43.53 -27.36 4.65
CA ALA A 38 43.87 -28.44 5.58
C ALA A 38 44.03 -29.79 4.87
N ALA A 39 43.14 -30.12 3.92
CA ALA A 39 43.28 -31.31 3.10
C ALA A 39 44.55 -31.26 2.22
N PHE A 40 44.76 -30.12 1.56
CA PHE A 40 45.88 -29.94 0.64
C PHE A 40 47.23 -30.00 1.35
N VAL A 41 47.35 -29.34 2.51
CA VAL A 41 48.55 -29.39 3.36
C VAL A 41 48.75 -30.79 3.93
N GLY A 42 47.67 -31.46 4.35
CA GLY A 42 47.70 -32.86 4.80
C GLY A 42 48.32 -33.79 3.74
N LEU A 43 47.80 -33.77 2.51
CA LEU A 43 48.32 -34.57 1.39
C LEU A 43 49.74 -34.14 0.97
N SER A 44 50.05 -32.84 1.05
CA SER A 44 51.39 -32.31 0.73
C SER A 44 52.44 -32.70 1.77
N SER A 45 52.05 -32.95 3.02
CA SER A 45 52.94 -33.40 4.09
C SER A 45 53.32 -34.89 4.02
N GLY A 46 52.83 -35.61 3.00
CA GLY A 46 53.14 -37.04 2.78
C GLY A 46 52.13 -38.01 3.40
N VAL A 47 50.96 -37.51 3.82
CA VAL A 47 49.83 -38.37 4.19
C VAL A 47 49.20 -38.92 2.92
N SER A 48 48.90 -40.22 2.93
CA SER A 48 48.28 -40.93 1.82
C SER A 48 46.85 -41.33 2.17
N LEU A 49 46.17 -41.92 1.20
CA LEU A 49 44.79 -42.35 1.23
C LEU A 49 44.78 -43.87 0.97
N THR A 50 44.07 -44.67 1.79
CA THR A 50 44.19 -46.14 1.71
C THR A 50 43.81 -46.72 0.34
N GLU A 51 42.81 -46.15 -0.32
CA GLU A 51 42.38 -46.59 -1.66
C GLU A 51 43.13 -45.88 -2.80
N ARG A 52 43.95 -44.88 -2.47
CA ARG A 52 44.74 -44.07 -3.42
C ARG A 52 46.16 -43.84 -2.89
N PRO A 53 46.96 -44.91 -2.74
CA PRO A 53 48.30 -44.83 -2.14
C PRO A 53 49.27 -44.00 -3.00
N ASP A 54 49.03 -43.92 -4.30
CA ASP A 54 49.78 -43.16 -5.30
C ASP A 54 49.70 -41.64 -5.10
N VAL A 55 48.72 -41.14 -4.34
CA VAL A 55 48.57 -39.71 -4.02
C VAL A 55 49.76 -39.15 -3.25
N GLN A 56 50.47 -40.00 -2.50
CA GLN A 56 51.63 -39.59 -1.73
C GLN A 56 52.72 -38.96 -2.60
N SER A 57 53.02 -39.60 -3.74
CA SER A 57 54.04 -39.16 -4.71
C SER A 57 53.47 -38.33 -5.86
N ALA A 58 52.15 -38.16 -5.93
CA ALA A 58 51.49 -37.39 -6.98
C ALA A 58 51.84 -35.90 -6.92
N GLY A 59 51.74 -35.23 -8.08
CA GLY A 59 51.94 -33.79 -8.20
C GLY A 59 50.89 -32.96 -7.45
N TYR A 60 51.18 -31.68 -7.22
CA TYR A 60 50.31 -30.77 -6.47
C TYR A 60 48.90 -30.65 -7.06
N LEU A 61 48.74 -30.72 -8.38
CA LEU A 61 47.43 -30.64 -9.03
C LEU A 61 46.53 -31.83 -8.65
N THR A 62 47.10 -33.03 -8.60
CA THR A 62 46.39 -34.25 -8.17
C THR A 62 45.98 -34.15 -6.71
N LYS A 63 46.84 -33.62 -5.84
CA LYS A 63 46.53 -33.38 -4.42
C LYS A 63 45.42 -32.33 -4.25
N ALA A 64 45.41 -31.28 -5.06
CA ALA A 64 44.33 -30.30 -5.09
C ALA A 64 43.00 -30.90 -5.57
N TYR A 65 43.03 -31.74 -6.60
CA TYR A 65 41.86 -32.47 -7.09
C TYR A 65 41.23 -33.33 -5.99
N TYR A 66 42.03 -34.14 -5.29
CA TYR A 66 41.54 -34.97 -4.18
C TYR A 66 41.06 -34.14 -2.98
N SER A 67 41.70 -33.01 -2.69
CA SER A 67 41.26 -32.08 -1.64
C SER A 67 39.90 -31.45 -1.96
N LEU A 68 39.64 -31.10 -3.22
CA LEU A 68 38.33 -30.61 -3.67
C LEU A 68 37.29 -31.73 -3.66
N GLY A 69 37.70 -32.93 -4.02
CA GLY A 69 36.85 -34.13 -4.04
C GLY A 69 36.22 -34.49 -2.69
N LEU A 70 36.85 -34.11 -1.56
CA LEU A 70 36.28 -34.28 -0.22
C LEU A 70 34.97 -33.50 -0.01
N PHE A 71 34.71 -32.45 -0.81
CA PHE A 71 33.44 -31.72 -0.75
C PHE A 71 32.31 -32.42 -1.49
N VAL A 72 32.58 -33.48 -2.27
CA VAL A 72 31.56 -34.20 -3.02
C VAL A 72 31.19 -35.47 -2.25
N VAL A 73 30.00 -35.46 -1.62
CA VAL A 73 29.49 -36.60 -0.86
C VAL A 73 29.37 -37.83 -1.78
N GLY A 74 30.20 -38.85 -1.55
CA GLY A 74 30.17 -40.13 -2.27
C GLY A 74 30.89 -40.18 -3.61
N GLY A 75 31.64 -39.14 -4.01
CA GLY A 75 32.19 -39.02 -5.37
C GLY A 75 33.56 -39.69 -5.61
N LEU A 76 34.33 -39.97 -4.56
CA LEU A 76 35.66 -40.54 -4.71
C LEU A 76 35.88 -41.64 -3.67
N ASP A 77 36.19 -42.84 -4.14
CA ASP A 77 36.65 -43.93 -3.29
C ASP A 77 38.10 -43.64 -2.87
N LEU A 78 38.23 -42.86 -1.80
CA LEU A 78 39.49 -42.37 -1.25
C LEU A 78 39.99 -43.23 -0.09
N GLY A 79 39.14 -44.05 0.50
CA GLY A 79 39.47 -44.73 1.75
C GLY A 79 39.74 -43.76 2.89
N THR A 80 40.74 -44.03 3.73
CA THR A 80 41.04 -43.26 4.94
C THR A 80 42.45 -42.64 4.93
N PRO A 81 42.66 -41.48 5.59
CA PRO A 81 43.98 -40.89 5.79
C PRO A 81 44.95 -41.80 6.55
N THR A 82 46.06 -42.20 5.92
CA THR A 82 47.07 -43.08 6.51
C THR A 82 48.51 -42.64 6.17
N GLY A 83 49.49 -43.09 6.96
CA GLY A 83 50.89 -42.71 6.78
C GLY A 83 51.19 -41.22 7.08
N GLY A 84 52.42 -40.78 6.80
CA GLY A 84 52.85 -39.38 6.96
C GLY A 84 52.89 -38.86 8.41
N PRO A 85 53.22 -37.57 8.61
CA PRO A 85 53.26 -36.92 9.93
C PRO A 85 51.89 -36.88 10.61
N LEU A 86 51.88 -36.94 11.95
CA LEU A 86 50.64 -36.90 12.74
C LEU A 86 49.84 -35.60 12.51
N THR A 87 50.52 -34.46 12.42
CA THR A 87 49.90 -33.15 12.17
C THR A 87 49.16 -33.12 10.83
N GLY A 88 49.79 -33.64 9.77
CA GLY A 88 49.17 -33.77 8.45
C GLY A 88 47.94 -34.69 8.47
N ARG A 89 48.00 -35.80 9.21
CA ARG A 89 46.87 -36.72 9.36
C ARG A 89 45.68 -36.04 10.05
N ILE A 90 45.93 -35.27 11.10
CA ILE A 90 44.88 -34.54 11.82
C ILE A 90 44.22 -33.49 10.90
N MET A 91 45.02 -32.74 10.11
CA MET A 91 44.49 -31.77 9.14
C MET A 91 43.62 -32.44 8.08
N LEU A 92 44.09 -33.57 7.52
CA LEU A 92 43.35 -34.30 6.50
C LEU A 92 42.08 -34.95 7.08
N TRP A 93 42.12 -35.54 8.27
CA TRP A 93 40.92 -36.06 8.96
C TRP A 93 39.88 -34.98 9.25
N THR A 94 40.33 -33.79 9.66
CA THR A 94 39.45 -32.65 9.90
C THR A 94 38.74 -32.23 8.61
N ALA A 95 39.46 -32.18 7.49
CA ALA A 95 38.87 -31.90 6.18
C ALA A 95 37.98 -33.04 5.68
N PHE A 96 38.38 -34.29 5.92
CA PHE A 96 37.70 -35.51 5.49
C PHE A 96 36.28 -35.60 6.05
N PHE A 97 36.06 -35.20 7.31
CA PHE A 97 34.72 -35.11 7.89
C PHE A 97 34.08 -33.73 7.74
N GLY A 98 34.88 -32.66 7.82
CA GLY A 98 34.39 -31.29 7.78
C GLY A 98 33.82 -30.88 6.42
N ALA A 99 34.45 -31.30 5.32
CA ALA A 99 34.03 -30.92 3.97
C ALA A 99 32.67 -31.53 3.58
N PRO A 100 32.40 -32.85 3.76
CA PRO A 100 31.07 -33.43 3.53
C PRO A 100 30.00 -32.81 4.43
N LEU A 101 30.31 -32.58 5.72
CA LEU A 101 29.36 -31.99 6.66
C LEU A 101 29.00 -30.54 6.29
N LEU A 102 29.98 -29.74 5.88
CA LEU A 102 29.76 -28.38 5.41
C LEU A 102 28.89 -28.38 4.14
N MET A 103 29.16 -29.29 3.20
CA MET A 103 28.36 -29.42 1.97
C MET A 103 26.91 -29.82 2.29
N ALA A 104 26.71 -30.86 3.11
CA ALA A 104 25.39 -31.30 3.54
C ALA A 104 24.60 -30.18 4.23
N SER A 105 25.25 -29.39 5.11
CA SER A 105 24.62 -28.25 5.76
C SER A 105 24.18 -27.16 4.77
N ALA A 106 24.96 -26.94 3.71
CA ALA A 106 24.64 -25.97 2.67
C ALA A 106 23.44 -26.43 1.81
N VAL A 107 23.38 -27.72 1.48
CA VAL A 107 22.25 -28.32 0.74
C VAL A 107 20.97 -28.26 1.57
N ILE A 108 21.01 -28.68 2.84
CA ILE A 108 19.85 -28.61 3.74
C ILE A 108 19.36 -27.16 3.87
N ASP A 109 20.25 -26.20 4.07
CA ASP A 109 19.88 -24.79 4.18
C ASP A 109 19.31 -24.22 2.87
N ALA A 110 19.80 -24.67 1.70
CA ALA A 110 19.22 -24.32 0.40
C ALA A 110 17.81 -24.90 0.24
N LEU A 111 17.61 -26.16 0.64
CA LEU A 111 16.31 -26.83 0.60
C LEU A 111 15.29 -26.14 1.53
N LEU A 112 15.68 -25.83 2.77
CA LEU A 112 14.83 -25.12 3.73
C LEU A 112 14.43 -23.72 3.24
N LYS A 113 15.31 -23.04 2.50
CA LYS A 113 15.00 -21.74 1.86
C LYS A 113 14.03 -21.89 0.68
N ALA A 114 14.16 -22.96 -0.09
CA ALA A 114 13.24 -23.26 -1.19
C ALA A 114 11.83 -23.61 -0.70
N MET A 115 11.73 -24.33 0.43
CA MET A 115 10.43 -24.79 0.96
C MET A 115 9.62 -23.71 1.70
N ALA A 116 10.27 -22.70 2.29
CA ALA A 116 9.57 -21.66 3.07
C ALA A 116 10.12 -20.24 2.80
N PRO A 117 10.09 -19.76 1.54
CA PRO A 117 10.71 -18.49 1.15
C PRO A 117 10.15 -17.29 1.94
N GLN A 118 8.85 -17.32 2.23
CA GLN A 118 8.13 -16.23 2.88
C GLN A 118 8.60 -15.99 4.33
N ARG A 119 8.80 -17.05 5.13
CA ARG A 119 9.32 -16.94 6.51
C ARG A 119 10.73 -16.34 6.54
N TRP A 120 11.56 -16.66 5.55
CA TRP A 120 12.91 -16.11 5.44
C TRP A 120 12.92 -14.64 5.01
N GLN A 121 12.05 -14.25 4.08
CA GLN A 121 11.87 -12.86 3.68
C GLN A 121 11.47 -12.02 4.89
N LEU A 122 10.47 -12.46 5.66
CA LEU A 122 9.99 -11.75 6.84
C LEU A 122 11.05 -11.57 7.93
N ARG A 123 11.89 -12.59 8.19
CA ARG A 123 12.97 -12.52 9.21
C ARG A 123 14.04 -11.47 8.90
N ARG A 124 14.20 -11.08 7.64
CA ARG A 124 15.20 -10.10 7.20
C ARG A 124 14.67 -8.66 7.16
N LEU A 125 13.37 -8.47 7.40
CA LEU A 125 12.74 -7.15 7.36
C LEU A 125 13.30 -6.23 8.44
N ARG A 126 13.62 -5.01 8.02
CA ARG A 126 14.02 -3.88 8.88
C ARG A 126 13.58 -2.60 8.20
N ASN A 127 13.15 -1.62 8.99
CA ASN A 127 12.71 -0.32 8.48
C ASN A 127 11.62 -0.44 7.40
N HIS A 128 10.76 -1.46 7.52
CA HIS A 128 9.68 -1.75 6.57
C HIS A 128 8.36 -1.13 7.03
N ILE A 129 7.41 -0.99 6.11
CA ILE A 129 6.03 -0.61 6.42
C ILE A 129 5.14 -1.85 6.30
N VAL A 130 4.26 -2.03 7.29
CA VAL A 130 3.22 -3.05 7.26
C VAL A 130 1.89 -2.37 6.92
N ILE A 131 1.19 -2.86 5.90
CA ILE A 131 -0.13 -2.40 5.49
C ILE A 131 -1.11 -3.56 5.67
N VAL A 132 -2.21 -3.32 6.35
CA VAL A 132 -3.25 -4.31 6.66
C VAL A 132 -4.46 -4.00 5.78
N GLY A 133 -4.89 -5.00 5.01
CA GLY A 133 -5.88 -4.88 3.96
C GLY A 133 -5.24 -4.81 2.57
N ALA A 134 -5.84 -5.50 1.60
CA ALA A 134 -5.43 -5.54 0.19
C ALA A 134 -6.44 -4.85 -0.76
N GLY A 135 -7.37 -4.07 -0.19
CA GLY A 135 -8.42 -3.36 -0.91
C GLY A 135 -7.93 -2.18 -1.75
N GLN A 136 -8.88 -1.43 -2.32
CA GLN A 136 -8.59 -0.34 -3.26
C GLN A 136 -7.79 0.80 -2.61
N LEU A 137 -8.10 1.14 -1.35
CA LEU A 137 -7.37 2.16 -0.59
C LEU A 137 -5.89 1.80 -0.42
N THR A 138 -5.58 0.51 -0.25
CA THR A 138 -4.20 0.02 -0.23
C THR A 138 -3.48 0.30 -1.54
N THR A 139 -4.12 0.13 -2.71
CA THR A 139 -3.50 0.49 -4.00
C THR A 139 -3.20 1.98 -4.09
N SER A 140 -4.16 2.84 -3.72
CA SER A 140 -3.96 4.29 -3.71
C SER A 140 -2.79 4.69 -2.80
N TYR A 141 -2.75 4.12 -1.60
CA TYR A 141 -1.66 4.36 -0.66
C TYR A 141 -0.31 3.86 -1.18
N LEU A 142 -0.26 2.65 -1.77
CA LEU A 142 0.96 2.09 -2.36
C LEU A 142 1.47 2.90 -3.54
N ARG A 143 0.58 3.43 -4.38
CA ARG A 143 0.94 4.31 -5.51
C ARG A 143 1.59 5.59 -5.01
N LEU A 144 0.99 6.25 -4.02
CA LEU A 144 1.56 7.44 -3.40
C LEU A 144 2.92 7.11 -2.76
N LEU A 145 2.98 6.05 -1.96
CA LEU A 145 4.21 5.67 -1.26
C LEU A 145 5.35 5.33 -2.22
N ARG A 146 5.08 4.63 -3.33
CA ARG A 146 6.13 4.32 -4.33
C ARG A 146 6.62 5.55 -5.09
N LYS A 147 5.78 6.58 -5.24
CA LYS A 147 6.18 7.87 -5.82
C LYS A 147 7.17 8.62 -4.93
N HIS A 148 6.99 8.55 -3.61
CA HIS A 148 7.85 9.25 -2.64
C HIS A 148 9.04 8.41 -2.15
N GLU A 149 8.85 7.10 -1.97
CA GLU A 149 9.84 6.19 -1.41
C GLU A 149 9.91 4.84 -2.16
N PRO A 150 10.56 4.81 -3.34
CA PRO A 150 10.59 3.62 -4.19
C PRO A 150 11.35 2.44 -3.57
N ALA A 151 12.30 2.70 -2.66
CA ALA A 151 13.16 1.66 -2.07
C ALA A 151 12.62 1.00 -0.79
N THR A 152 11.49 1.49 -0.26
CA THR A 152 10.95 1.02 1.02
C THR A 152 10.48 -0.43 0.94
N GLN A 153 10.81 -1.23 1.95
CA GLN A 153 10.27 -2.60 2.06
C GLN A 153 8.81 -2.56 2.52
N LEU A 154 7.93 -3.20 1.75
CA LEU A 154 6.48 -3.19 2.00
C LEU A 154 5.97 -4.59 2.27
N VAL A 155 5.16 -4.72 3.31
CA VAL A 155 4.45 -5.95 3.66
C VAL A 155 2.97 -5.65 3.66
N VAL A 156 2.21 -6.36 2.82
CA VAL A 156 0.75 -6.28 2.80
C VAL A 156 0.19 -7.52 3.49
N VAL A 157 -0.73 -7.34 4.42
CA VAL A 157 -1.34 -8.40 5.23
C VAL A 157 -2.84 -8.41 4.99
N ASP A 158 -3.41 -9.55 4.63
CA ASP A 158 -4.86 -9.71 4.54
C ASP A 158 -5.25 -11.16 4.88
N VAL A 159 -6.48 -11.38 5.32
CA VAL A 159 -7.02 -12.73 5.59
C VAL A 159 -7.13 -13.53 4.31
N ALA A 160 -7.53 -12.89 3.22
CA ALA A 160 -7.64 -13.52 1.91
C ALA A 160 -7.39 -12.49 0.80
N VAL A 161 -6.61 -12.88 -0.21
CA VAL A 161 -6.36 -12.05 -1.39
C VAL A 161 -6.51 -12.91 -2.63
N GLU A 162 -7.33 -12.44 -3.56
CA GLU A 162 -7.53 -13.14 -4.84
C GLU A 162 -6.22 -13.25 -5.63
N PRO A 163 -6.03 -14.31 -6.45
CA PRO A 163 -4.78 -14.50 -7.18
C PRO A 163 -4.41 -13.35 -8.11
N ALA A 164 -5.38 -12.80 -8.84
CA ALA A 164 -5.16 -11.66 -9.74
C ALA A 164 -4.66 -10.43 -8.96
N ARG A 165 -5.31 -10.15 -7.84
CA ARG A 165 -4.94 -9.05 -6.93
C ARG A 165 -3.58 -9.24 -6.29
N SER A 166 -3.26 -10.47 -5.89
CA SER A 166 -1.95 -10.84 -5.33
C SER A 166 -0.83 -10.62 -6.36
N GLN A 167 -1.06 -11.02 -7.61
CA GLN A 167 -0.11 -10.79 -8.69
C GLN A 167 0.06 -9.30 -8.98
N GLU A 168 -1.03 -8.54 -9.09
CA GLU A 168 -1.00 -7.08 -9.28
C GLU A 168 -0.17 -6.39 -8.18
N LEU A 169 -0.46 -6.69 -6.91
CA LEU A 169 0.23 -6.06 -5.79
C LEU A 169 1.73 -6.37 -5.79
N ARG A 170 2.11 -7.62 -6.08
CA ARG A 170 3.52 -8.04 -6.13
C ARG A 170 4.28 -7.45 -7.31
N GLN A 171 3.68 -7.47 -8.51
CA GLN A 171 4.36 -7.04 -9.73
C GLN A 171 4.44 -5.52 -9.83
N THR A 172 3.37 -4.81 -9.47
CA THR A 172 3.30 -3.36 -9.62
C THR A 172 4.03 -2.63 -8.49
N PHE A 173 3.96 -3.16 -7.25
CA PHE A 173 4.44 -2.44 -6.07
C PHE A 173 5.57 -3.14 -5.31
N ASP A 174 6.08 -4.28 -5.77
CA ASP A 174 7.14 -5.06 -5.09
C ASP A 174 6.86 -5.25 -3.59
N VAL A 175 5.67 -5.79 -3.27
CA VAL A 175 5.25 -6.03 -1.88
C VAL A 175 5.41 -7.49 -1.48
N THR A 176 5.78 -7.72 -0.24
CA THR A 176 5.68 -9.05 0.38
C THR A 176 4.25 -9.23 0.89
N LEU A 177 3.47 -10.07 0.22
CA LEU A 177 2.11 -10.39 0.65
C LEU A 177 2.15 -11.46 1.75
N VAL A 178 1.40 -11.28 2.84
CA VAL A 178 1.25 -12.24 3.93
C VAL A 178 -0.23 -12.50 4.16
N THR A 179 -0.61 -13.78 4.20
CA THR A 179 -2.00 -14.18 4.44
C THR A 179 -2.19 -14.52 5.90
N GLY A 180 -3.12 -13.85 6.57
CA GLY A 180 -3.46 -14.12 7.96
C GLY A 180 -4.21 -12.98 8.64
N ASP A 181 -4.85 -13.30 9.75
CA ASP A 181 -5.57 -12.32 10.56
C ASP A 181 -4.62 -11.59 11.52
N ILE A 182 -4.60 -10.27 11.38
CA ILE A 182 -3.74 -9.33 12.12
C ILE A 182 -4.00 -9.31 13.63
N THR A 183 -5.16 -9.78 14.08
CA THR A 183 -5.50 -9.85 15.50
C THR A 183 -4.71 -10.93 16.25
N HIS A 184 -4.14 -11.91 15.55
CA HIS A 184 -3.41 -13.02 16.15
C HIS A 184 -1.97 -12.65 16.58
N ASP A 185 -1.60 -13.00 17.81
CA ASP A 185 -0.26 -12.75 18.38
C ASP A 185 0.89 -13.38 17.59
N PHE A 186 0.62 -14.51 16.94
CA PHE A 186 1.59 -15.21 16.13
C PHE A 186 1.99 -14.36 14.91
N LEU A 187 1.01 -13.85 14.17
CA LEU A 187 1.25 -13.03 12.98
C LEU A 187 1.96 -11.72 13.33
N LEU A 188 1.52 -11.04 14.40
CA LEU A 188 2.18 -9.82 14.88
C LEU A 188 3.67 -10.02 15.19
N ARG A 189 4.07 -11.21 15.66
CA ARG A 189 5.48 -11.57 15.90
C ARG A 189 6.22 -11.90 14.61
N GLU A 190 5.58 -12.57 13.65
CA GLU A 190 6.19 -12.88 12.35
C GLU A 190 6.49 -11.62 11.53
N LEU A 191 5.66 -10.58 11.64
CA LEU A 191 5.79 -9.31 10.91
C LEU A 191 6.96 -8.42 11.34
N GLN A 192 7.76 -8.83 12.33
CA GLN A 192 8.91 -8.07 12.84
C GLN A 192 8.57 -6.62 13.24
N LEU A 193 7.39 -6.39 13.85
CA LEU A 193 6.89 -5.03 14.16
C LEU A 193 7.82 -4.19 15.04
N ALA A 194 8.64 -4.82 15.89
CA ALA A 194 9.67 -4.12 16.67
C ALA A 194 10.71 -3.37 15.79
N LYS A 195 10.88 -3.78 14.53
CA LYS A 195 11.79 -3.15 13.55
C LYS A 195 11.04 -2.45 12.42
N ALA A 196 9.71 -2.48 12.45
CA ALA A 196 8.89 -1.79 11.47
C ALA A 196 8.99 -0.28 11.70
N ARG A 197 8.92 0.48 10.61
CA ARG A 197 8.86 1.92 10.67
C ARG A 197 7.46 2.41 11.02
N GLN A 198 6.44 1.74 10.48
CA GLN A 198 5.04 2.13 10.59
C GLN A 198 4.13 0.94 10.30
N ILE A 199 2.93 0.94 10.86
CA ILE A 199 1.85 0.03 10.50
C ILE A 199 0.59 0.82 10.14
N ILE A 200 -0.12 0.37 9.11
CA ILE A 200 -1.23 1.10 8.51
C ILE A 200 -2.38 0.12 8.33
N PHE A 201 -3.55 0.45 8.87
CA PHE A 201 -4.75 -0.36 8.77
C PHE A 201 -5.71 0.29 7.76
N LEU A 202 -5.85 -0.34 6.60
CA LEU A 202 -6.67 0.10 5.47
C LEU A 202 -7.78 -0.91 5.12
N GLY A 203 -7.98 -1.94 5.95
CA GLY A 203 -9.03 -2.94 5.75
C GLY A 203 -10.42 -2.42 6.09
N ASP A 204 -11.45 -3.15 5.63
CA ASP A 204 -12.85 -2.72 5.67
C ASP A 204 -13.55 -2.88 7.04
N ASN A 205 -12.90 -3.55 7.99
CA ASN A 205 -13.45 -3.82 9.33
C ASN A 205 -12.85 -2.86 10.37
N ASP A 206 -13.57 -1.78 10.64
CA ASP A 206 -13.17 -0.76 11.60
C ASP A 206 -12.92 -1.33 13.01
N PHE A 207 -13.77 -2.23 13.50
CA PHE A 207 -13.60 -2.81 14.83
C PHE A 207 -12.31 -3.64 14.92
N GLN A 208 -12.07 -4.52 13.95
CA GLN A 208 -10.87 -5.34 13.88
C GLN A 208 -9.60 -4.50 13.75
N ALA A 209 -9.65 -3.40 12.98
CA ALA A 209 -8.53 -2.47 12.84
C ALA A 209 -8.15 -1.83 14.20
N TYR A 210 -9.14 -1.34 14.96
CA TYR A 210 -8.90 -0.76 16.28
C TYR A 210 -8.46 -1.79 17.32
N GLU A 211 -9.03 -3.00 17.30
CA GLU A 211 -8.60 -4.10 18.17
C GLU A 211 -7.13 -4.47 17.92
N ALA A 212 -6.77 -4.66 16.67
CA ALA A 212 -5.40 -4.97 16.28
C ALA A 212 -4.43 -3.82 16.60
N ALA A 213 -4.81 -2.57 16.35
CA ALA A 213 -4.00 -1.40 16.70
C ALA A 213 -3.78 -1.27 18.21
N SER A 214 -4.82 -1.48 19.03
CA SER A 214 -4.71 -1.51 20.49
C SER A 214 -3.70 -2.57 20.95
N LYS A 215 -3.76 -3.75 20.34
CA LYS A 215 -2.81 -4.85 20.61
C LYS A 215 -1.38 -4.52 20.17
N VAL A 216 -1.21 -3.93 18.99
CA VAL A 216 0.10 -3.48 18.49
C VAL A 216 0.71 -2.43 19.41
N LEU A 217 -0.04 -1.41 19.82
CA LEU A 217 0.45 -0.36 20.71
C LEU A 217 0.87 -0.88 22.09
N ARG A 218 0.21 -1.94 22.58
CA ARG A 218 0.56 -2.62 23.82
C ARG A 218 1.85 -3.44 23.69
N LEU A 219 1.99 -4.21 22.60
CA LEU A 219 3.13 -5.12 22.39
C LEU A 219 4.38 -4.41 21.83
N TYR A 220 4.19 -3.34 21.07
CA TYR A 220 5.24 -2.59 20.38
C TYR A 220 5.10 -1.08 20.64
N PRO A 221 5.42 -0.61 21.86
CA PRO A 221 5.30 0.81 22.22
C PRO A 221 6.13 1.75 21.35
N ASN A 222 7.15 1.25 20.64
CA ASN A 222 7.94 2.00 19.67
C ASN A 222 7.14 2.47 18.45
N LEU A 223 5.96 1.90 18.20
CA LEU A 223 5.06 2.27 17.11
C LEU A 223 4.01 3.31 17.51
N ARG A 224 4.04 3.85 18.74
CA ARG A 224 3.15 4.96 19.13
C ARG A 224 3.31 6.13 18.16
N HIS A 225 2.19 6.69 17.73
CA HIS A 225 2.09 7.74 16.70
C HIS A 225 2.60 7.32 15.31
N ARG A 226 2.88 6.03 15.11
CA ARG A 226 3.26 5.39 13.83
C ARG A 226 2.31 4.25 13.48
N VAL A 227 1.12 4.27 14.06
CA VAL A 227 -0.02 3.46 13.69
C VAL A 227 -0.99 4.38 12.97
N VAL A 228 -1.34 4.06 11.73
CA VAL A 228 -2.35 4.79 10.95
C VAL A 228 -3.59 3.91 10.82
N LEU A 229 -4.76 4.45 11.12
CA LEU A 229 -6.05 3.77 11.15
C LEU A 229 -7.01 4.44 10.17
N HIS A 230 -7.38 3.74 9.10
CA HIS A 230 -8.56 4.11 8.34
C HIS A 230 -9.81 3.61 9.07
N CYS A 231 -10.80 4.48 9.21
CA CYS A 231 -12.10 4.16 9.76
C CYS A 231 -13.19 4.60 8.78
N HIS A 232 -13.99 3.66 8.28
CA HIS A 232 -15.05 3.89 7.31
C HIS A 232 -16.27 4.58 7.94
N ASN A 233 -16.56 4.26 9.20
CA ASN A 233 -17.67 4.79 9.95
C ASN A 233 -17.25 6.00 10.79
N LEU A 234 -17.62 7.19 10.34
CA LEU A 234 -17.32 8.46 11.00
C LEU A 234 -17.90 8.52 12.44
N ARG A 235 -19.08 7.95 12.69
CA ARG A 235 -19.68 7.85 14.04
C ARG A 235 -18.81 7.00 14.96
N PHE A 236 -18.37 5.84 14.48
CA PHE A 236 -17.46 4.97 15.25
C PHE A 236 -16.13 5.68 15.53
N MET A 237 -15.54 6.33 14.52
CA MET A 237 -14.30 7.10 14.65
C MET A 237 -14.41 8.16 15.76
N ARG A 238 -15.52 8.92 15.79
CA ARG A 238 -15.78 9.94 16.81
C ARG A 238 -15.94 9.35 18.21
N SER A 239 -16.70 8.26 18.35
CA SER A 239 -16.84 7.56 19.64
C SER A 239 -15.50 7.05 20.17
N MET A 240 -14.56 6.74 19.28
CA MET A 240 -13.22 6.29 19.64
C MET A 240 -12.23 7.44 19.92
N HIS A 241 -12.57 8.69 19.61
CA HIS A 241 -11.65 9.84 19.65
C HIS A 241 -10.89 9.98 20.98
N ASP A 242 -11.60 9.82 22.11
CA ASP A 242 -11.02 10.02 23.44
C ASP A 242 -10.31 8.79 24.01
N THR A 243 -10.32 7.67 23.29
CA THR A 243 -9.66 6.43 23.69
C THR A 243 -8.15 6.52 23.53
N GLN A 244 -7.41 5.69 24.28
CA GLN A 244 -5.95 5.65 24.20
C GLN A 244 -5.45 5.20 22.82
N VAL A 245 -6.15 4.26 22.17
CA VAL A 245 -5.78 3.78 20.82
C VAL A 245 -5.86 4.92 19.80
N ALA A 246 -6.90 5.76 19.84
CA ALA A 246 -7.01 6.91 18.96
C ALA A 246 -5.96 7.98 19.27
N LYS A 247 -5.71 8.30 20.55
CA LYS A 247 -4.69 9.28 20.96
C LYS A 247 -3.26 8.90 20.60
N LEU A 248 -2.97 7.59 20.53
CA LEU A 248 -1.65 7.05 20.18
C LEU A 248 -1.53 6.62 18.71
N SER A 249 -2.58 6.81 17.92
CA SER A 249 -2.60 6.51 16.49
C SER A 249 -2.96 7.76 15.70
N ILE A 250 -2.78 7.69 14.41
CA ILE A 250 -3.31 8.65 13.45
C ILE A 250 -4.56 8.00 12.87
N THR A 251 -5.73 8.59 13.08
CA THR A 251 -6.99 8.04 12.58
C THR A 251 -7.57 8.94 11.51
N PHE A 252 -8.09 8.36 10.44
CA PHE A 252 -8.73 9.10 9.38
C PHE A 252 -9.91 8.38 8.74
N ASN A 253 -10.76 9.16 8.07
CA ASN A 253 -11.85 8.67 7.24
C ASN A 253 -11.67 9.26 5.83
N SER A 254 -11.73 8.40 4.82
CA SER A 254 -11.48 8.82 3.42
C SER A 254 -12.51 9.83 2.91
N TYR A 255 -13.80 9.66 3.27
CA TYR A 255 -14.85 10.61 2.89
C TYR A 255 -14.65 11.96 3.56
N HIS A 256 -14.30 11.97 4.85
CA HIS A 256 -13.97 13.18 5.60
C HIS A 256 -12.82 13.95 4.98
N LEU A 257 -11.72 13.27 4.63
CA LEU A 257 -10.59 13.93 3.98
C LEU A 257 -10.98 14.53 2.61
N ALA A 258 -11.72 13.76 1.80
CA ALA A 258 -12.15 14.21 0.47
C ALA A 258 -13.15 15.37 0.54
N ALA A 259 -14.14 15.29 1.42
CA ALA A 259 -15.13 16.36 1.60
C ALA A 259 -14.49 17.63 2.13
N LYS A 260 -13.59 17.51 3.11
CA LYS A 260 -12.82 18.64 3.66
C LYS A 260 -12.01 19.33 2.55
N SER A 261 -11.28 18.57 1.73
CA SER A 261 -10.54 19.13 0.61
C SER A 261 -11.45 19.85 -0.39
N LEU A 262 -12.56 19.23 -0.81
CA LEU A 262 -13.52 19.85 -1.73
C LEU A 262 -14.06 21.18 -1.18
N VAL A 263 -14.44 21.21 0.10
CA VAL A 263 -14.99 22.41 0.73
C VAL A 263 -13.91 23.48 0.91
N GLU A 264 -12.80 23.14 1.56
CA GLU A 264 -11.76 24.11 1.92
C GLU A 264 -11.03 24.68 0.70
N GLN A 265 -10.67 23.84 -0.27
CA GLN A 265 -9.80 24.21 -1.38
C GLN A 265 -10.56 24.66 -2.62
N THR A 266 -11.87 24.43 -2.69
CA THR A 266 -12.64 24.74 -3.91
C THR A 266 -13.90 25.54 -3.59
N LEU A 267 -14.78 25.03 -2.72
CA LEU A 267 -16.08 25.68 -2.51
C LEU A 267 -15.97 27.00 -1.75
N LEU A 268 -15.15 27.06 -0.69
CA LEU A 268 -14.94 28.31 0.06
C LEU A 268 -14.34 29.43 -0.79
N GLU A 269 -13.48 29.10 -1.75
CA GLU A 269 -12.96 30.10 -2.68
C GLU A 269 -14.06 30.56 -3.65
N HIS A 270 -14.85 29.63 -4.18
CA HIS A 270 -15.98 29.94 -5.05
C HIS A 270 -17.01 30.85 -4.36
N PHE A 271 -17.41 30.55 -3.13
CA PHE A 271 -18.40 31.34 -2.37
C PHE A 271 -17.94 32.77 -2.06
N LYS A 272 -16.62 33.03 -2.06
CA LYS A 272 -16.11 34.40 -1.92
C LYS A 272 -16.22 35.22 -3.21
N THR A 273 -16.51 34.56 -4.34
CA THR A 273 -16.63 35.22 -5.66
C THR A 273 -18.07 35.54 -6.05
N THR A 274 -19.05 34.96 -5.36
CA THR A 274 -20.48 35.24 -5.51
C THR A 274 -20.83 36.53 -4.76
N ARG A 275 -21.95 37.16 -5.15
CA ARG A 275 -22.38 38.43 -4.53
C ARG A 275 -23.44 38.17 -3.47
N SER A 276 -24.30 37.19 -3.72
CA SER A 276 -25.25 36.67 -2.74
C SER A 276 -24.66 35.46 -2.03
N ARG A 277 -25.34 35.06 -0.95
CA ARG A 277 -25.13 33.74 -0.36
C ARG A 277 -25.45 32.65 -1.40
N ASP A 278 -24.78 31.52 -1.28
CA ASP A 278 -24.80 30.47 -2.29
C ASP A 278 -25.95 29.47 -2.11
N VAL A 279 -26.46 29.01 -3.25
CA VAL A 279 -27.35 27.85 -3.34
C VAL A 279 -26.52 26.61 -3.68
N VAL A 280 -26.58 25.59 -2.82
CA VAL A 280 -25.83 24.35 -2.98
C VAL A 280 -26.78 23.16 -3.11
N VAL A 281 -26.65 22.40 -4.19
CA VAL A 281 -27.39 21.15 -4.41
C VAL A 281 -26.46 19.97 -4.18
N ILE A 282 -26.80 19.09 -3.26
CA ILE A 282 -26.07 17.85 -2.98
C ILE A 282 -26.92 16.66 -3.41
N ALA A 283 -26.59 16.05 -4.54
CA ALA A 283 -27.31 14.92 -5.10
C ALA A 283 -26.55 13.61 -4.84
N GLY A 284 -27.12 12.74 -4.01
CA GLY A 284 -26.46 11.57 -3.43
C GLY A 284 -26.06 11.82 -1.98
N PHE A 285 -27.03 11.75 -1.06
CA PHE A 285 -26.86 11.99 0.37
C PHE A 285 -26.40 10.74 1.15
N GLY A 286 -25.46 9.99 0.57
CA GLY A 286 -24.74 8.91 1.24
C GLY A 286 -23.61 9.43 2.14
N ARG A 287 -22.64 8.57 2.48
CA ARG A 287 -21.51 8.94 3.36
C ARG A 287 -20.79 10.20 2.90
N PHE A 288 -20.44 10.28 1.61
CA PHE A 288 -19.75 11.45 1.05
C PHE A 288 -20.61 12.72 1.14
N GLY A 289 -21.86 12.68 0.66
CA GLY A 289 -22.76 13.84 0.67
C GLY A 289 -23.06 14.35 2.08
N GLN A 290 -23.24 13.45 3.04
CA GLN A 290 -23.37 13.79 4.46
C GLN A 290 -22.13 14.50 4.97
N THR A 291 -20.94 13.97 4.69
CA THR A 291 -19.68 14.61 5.09
C THR A 291 -19.43 15.96 4.40
N VAL A 292 -19.84 16.14 3.14
CA VAL A 292 -19.77 17.46 2.48
C VAL A 292 -20.67 18.47 3.19
N MET A 293 -21.91 18.06 3.52
CA MET A 293 -22.84 18.90 4.28
C MET A 293 -22.28 19.31 5.64
N GLU A 294 -21.63 18.37 6.34
CA GLU A 294 -20.94 18.63 7.60
C GLU A 294 -19.86 19.69 7.49
N GLU A 295 -18.96 19.55 6.51
CA GLU A 295 -17.86 20.48 6.30
C GLU A 295 -18.36 21.86 5.84
N LEU A 296 -19.43 21.90 5.04
CA LEU A 296 -20.10 23.14 4.67
C LEU A 296 -20.71 23.84 5.88
N GLN A 297 -21.43 23.13 6.75
CA GLN A 297 -21.99 23.70 7.97
C GLN A 297 -20.88 24.18 8.93
N ALA A 298 -19.78 23.44 9.03
CA ALA A 298 -18.69 23.80 9.95
C ALA A 298 -17.87 25.04 9.49
N ARG A 299 -17.87 25.36 8.19
CA ARG A 299 -16.90 26.32 7.61
C ARG A 299 -17.50 27.41 6.73
N ALA A 300 -18.67 27.16 6.15
CA ALA A 300 -19.29 27.99 5.12
C ALA A 300 -20.70 28.44 5.52
N GLU A 301 -21.15 28.22 6.76
CA GLU A 301 -22.54 28.47 7.17
C GLU A 301 -23.05 29.87 6.81
N GLU A 302 -22.21 30.90 7.01
CA GLU A 302 -22.56 32.30 6.73
C GLU A 302 -22.64 32.65 5.24
N GLU A 303 -22.00 31.83 4.41
CA GLU A 303 -21.95 31.98 2.95
C GLU A 303 -23.15 31.28 2.27
N LEU A 304 -23.90 30.45 3.00
CA LEU A 304 -24.96 29.61 2.42
C LEU A 304 -26.33 30.29 2.55
N GLU A 305 -27.08 30.35 1.45
CA GLU A 305 -28.48 30.74 1.45
C GLU A 305 -29.36 29.51 1.63
N LYS A 306 -29.10 28.50 0.80
CA LYS A 306 -29.95 27.33 0.67
C LYS A 306 -29.12 26.09 0.34
N VAL A 307 -29.39 24.99 1.05
CA VAL A 307 -28.82 23.67 0.75
C VAL A 307 -29.93 22.68 0.42
N ILE A 308 -29.88 22.10 -0.78
CA ILE A 308 -30.87 21.17 -1.30
C ILE A 308 -30.27 19.78 -1.35
N LEU A 309 -30.85 18.85 -0.61
CA LEU A 309 -30.39 17.46 -0.51
C LEU A 309 -31.27 16.56 -1.38
N ILE A 310 -30.67 15.84 -2.32
CA ILE A 310 -31.37 14.89 -3.20
C ILE A 310 -30.85 13.49 -2.95
N ASP A 311 -31.71 12.52 -2.66
CA ASP A 311 -31.37 11.10 -2.61
C ASP A 311 -32.62 10.24 -2.80
N ILE A 312 -32.46 8.99 -3.21
CA ILE A 312 -33.56 8.04 -3.34
C ILE A 312 -34.24 7.74 -1.99
N ASP A 313 -33.50 7.89 -0.89
CA ASP A 313 -33.93 7.65 0.49
C ASP A 313 -33.58 8.87 1.36
N ALA A 314 -33.81 10.08 0.82
CA ALA A 314 -33.34 11.34 1.42
C ALA A 314 -33.89 11.56 2.83
N ASP A 315 -35.20 11.36 3.04
CA ASP A 315 -35.85 11.62 4.32
C ASP A 315 -35.23 10.79 5.44
N ARG A 316 -35.08 9.48 5.22
CA ARG A 316 -34.45 8.58 6.20
C ARG A 316 -32.99 8.96 6.47
N ARG A 317 -32.23 9.29 5.42
CA ARG A 317 -30.79 9.60 5.56
C ARG A 317 -30.55 10.91 6.29
N VAL A 318 -31.40 11.91 6.09
CA VAL A 318 -31.34 13.17 6.84
C VAL A 318 -31.67 12.95 8.31
N LEU A 319 -32.73 12.20 8.63
CA LEU A 319 -33.05 11.86 10.02
C LEU A 319 -31.88 11.17 10.74
N VAL A 320 -31.20 10.24 10.06
CA VAL A 320 -30.01 9.57 10.60
C VAL A 320 -28.86 10.56 10.79
N ALA A 321 -28.66 11.52 9.89
CA ALA A 321 -27.63 12.54 10.01
C ALA A 321 -27.93 13.54 11.15
N GLU A 322 -29.20 13.92 11.35
CA GLU A 322 -29.65 14.80 12.44
C GLU A 322 -29.52 14.14 13.82
N GLU A 323 -29.78 12.84 13.94
CA GLU A 323 -29.51 12.13 15.20
C GLU A 323 -28.00 12.12 15.50
N GLN A 324 -27.17 12.06 14.46
CA GLN A 324 -25.72 12.01 14.58
C GLN A 324 -25.09 13.34 14.94
N GLN A 325 -25.77 14.44 14.59
CA GLN A 325 -25.17 15.77 14.53
C GLN A 325 -26.19 16.83 14.84
N ARG A 326 -25.77 17.89 15.53
CA ARG A 326 -26.58 19.11 15.60
C ARG A 326 -26.54 19.78 14.22
N LEU A 327 -27.35 19.30 13.29
CA LEU A 327 -27.61 19.94 12.00
C LEU A 327 -28.49 21.18 12.27
N GLY A 328 -27.87 22.26 12.73
CA GLY A 328 -28.46 23.59 12.82
C GLY A 328 -27.65 24.52 11.93
N GLY A 329 -28.30 25.46 11.26
CA GLY A 329 -27.60 26.44 10.43
C GLY A 329 -28.48 27.62 10.09
N ASN A 330 -27.87 28.78 9.87
CA ASN A 330 -28.52 30.01 9.41
C ASN A 330 -28.78 30.05 7.89
N TYR A 331 -29.11 28.90 7.30
CA TYR A 331 -29.46 28.73 5.89
C TYR A 331 -30.69 27.82 5.74
N GLU A 332 -31.42 27.98 4.64
CA GLU A 332 -32.59 27.15 4.35
C GLU A 332 -32.15 25.75 3.88
N ARG A 333 -32.75 24.69 4.42
CA ARG A 333 -32.44 23.32 3.97
C ARG A 333 -33.69 22.66 3.40
N LEU A 334 -33.56 22.15 2.18
CA LEU A 334 -34.63 21.45 1.46
C LEU A 334 -34.23 20.00 1.18
N ILE A 335 -35.19 19.10 1.26
CA ILE A 335 -34.99 17.66 1.06
C ILE A 335 -35.88 17.23 -0.10
N LEU A 336 -35.28 16.56 -1.08
CA LEU A 336 -35.94 16.03 -2.25
C LEU A 336 -35.67 14.54 -2.36
N GLN A 337 -36.72 13.74 -2.22
CA GLN A 337 -36.62 12.31 -2.43
C GLN A 337 -36.81 11.97 -3.91
N GLY A 338 -35.80 11.30 -4.49
CA GLY A 338 -35.87 10.80 -5.86
C GLY A 338 -34.51 10.48 -6.46
N ASP A 339 -34.56 9.87 -7.64
CA ASP A 339 -33.37 9.51 -8.41
C ASP A 339 -32.96 10.65 -9.35
N ILE A 340 -31.68 11.01 -9.33
CA ILE A 340 -31.08 12.08 -10.14
C ILE A 340 -31.12 11.80 -11.65
N SER A 341 -31.35 10.55 -12.04
CA SER A 341 -31.55 10.14 -13.43
C SER A 341 -32.94 10.53 -13.95
N HIS A 342 -33.90 10.77 -13.05
CA HIS A 342 -35.29 11.02 -13.41
C HIS A 342 -35.56 12.53 -13.51
N PRO A 343 -36.13 13.02 -14.64
CA PRO A 343 -36.38 14.45 -14.86
C PRO A 343 -37.29 15.11 -13.82
N GLU A 344 -38.22 14.35 -13.23
CA GLU A 344 -39.19 14.85 -12.25
C GLU A 344 -38.50 15.48 -11.03
N VAL A 345 -37.38 14.92 -10.58
CA VAL A 345 -36.64 15.43 -9.42
C VAL A 345 -36.08 16.82 -9.71
N TRP A 346 -35.60 17.05 -10.93
CA TRP A 346 -35.06 18.34 -11.36
C TRP A 346 -36.16 19.37 -11.64
N GLN A 347 -37.33 18.94 -12.08
CA GLN A 347 -38.51 19.81 -12.19
C GLN A 347 -38.94 20.32 -10.81
N LYS A 348 -39.08 19.41 -9.83
CA LYS A 348 -39.37 19.78 -8.43
C LYS A 348 -38.29 20.70 -7.84
N LEU A 349 -37.02 20.48 -8.17
CA LEU A 349 -35.95 21.36 -7.74
C LEU A 349 -36.10 22.78 -8.30
N GLN A 350 -36.44 22.91 -9.58
CA GLN A 350 -36.65 24.23 -10.22
C GLN A 350 -37.84 24.99 -9.63
N GLU A 351 -38.85 24.29 -9.10
CA GLU A 351 -39.96 24.91 -8.38
C GLU A 351 -39.53 25.49 -7.01
N LEU A 352 -38.45 24.97 -6.42
CA LEU A 352 -37.99 25.32 -5.08
C LEU A 352 -36.77 26.27 -5.05
N ALA A 353 -35.99 26.28 -6.13
CA ALA A 353 -34.81 27.13 -6.27
C ALA A 353 -34.50 27.42 -7.74
N ASP A 354 -34.16 28.68 -8.02
CA ASP A 354 -33.74 29.12 -9.35
C ASP A 354 -32.23 28.95 -9.51
N LEU A 355 -31.83 27.93 -10.29
CA LEU A 355 -30.42 27.66 -10.61
C LEU A 355 -29.86 28.57 -11.71
N SER A 356 -30.67 29.44 -12.31
CA SER A 356 -30.19 30.41 -13.31
C SER A 356 -29.60 31.68 -12.69
N ILE A 357 -29.84 31.90 -11.39
CA ILE A 357 -29.37 33.07 -10.65
C ILE A 357 -27.95 32.83 -10.15
N GLU A 358 -27.08 33.84 -10.30
CA GLU A 358 -25.67 33.81 -9.90
C GLU A 358 -24.89 32.59 -10.43
N LYS A 359 -24.26 31.81 -9.55
CA LYS A 359 -23.44 30.63 -9.88
C LYS A 359 -23.67 29.53 -8.85
N PRO A 360 -24.82 28.83 -8.89
CA PRO A 360 -25.14 27.81 -7.91
C PRO A 360 -24.15 26.64 -8.01
N THR A 361 -23.92 25.98 -6.89
CA THR A 361 -23.05 24.81 -6.82
C THR A 361 -23.89 23.54 -6.85
N VAL A 362 -23.58 22.60 -7.75
CA VAL A 362 -24.24 21.29 -7.83
C VAL A 362 -23.21 20.17 -7.68
N ILE A 363 -23.38 19.33 -6.66
CA ILE A 363 -22.50 18.21 -6.34
C ILE A 363 -23.24 16.91 -6.58
N LEU A 364 -22.88 16.19 -7.65
CA LEU A 364 -23.42 14.88 -7.99
C LEU A 364 -22.52 13.80 -7.38
N GLY A 365 -22.87 13.38 -6.16
CA GLY A 365 -22.10 12.49 -5.30
C GLY A 365 -22.65 11.06 -5.17
N THR A 366 -23.57 10.65 -6.05
CA THR A 366 -24.18 9.29 -5.99
C THR A 366 -23.14 8.20 -6.25
N GLY A 367 -23.51 6.93 -5.97
CA GLY A 367 -22.68 5.77 -6.28
C GLY A 367 -22.63 5.39 -7.76
N ASN A 368 -23.44 6.01 -8.62
CA ASN A 368 -23.47 5.73 -10.05
C ASN A 368 -22.76 6.84 -10.83
N ALA A 369 -21.56 6.55 -11.31
CA ALA A 369 -20.73 7.50 -12.06
C ALA A 369 -21.34 7.89 -13.41
N GLU A 370 -22.06 6.97 -14.07
CA GLU A 370 -22.71 7.23 -15.36
C GLU A 370 -23.84 8.25 -15.20
N ASP A 371 -24.71 8.03 -14.20
CA ASP A 371 -25.80 8.96 -13.89
C ASP A 371 -25.25 10.33 -13.47
N ASN A 372 -24.20 10.36 -12.63
CA ASN A 372 -23.55 11.62 -12.24
C ASN A 372 -23.04 12.39 -13.47
N LEU A 373 -22.33 11.74 -14.40
CA LEU A 373 -21.76 12.42 -15.56
C LEU A 373 -22.84 12.86 -16.56
N ARG A 374 -23.82 12.00 -16.85
CA ARG A 374 -24.95 12.33 -17.74
C ARG A 374 -25.75 13.50 -17.20
N THR A 375 -26.06 13.49 -15.91
CA THR A 375 -26.82 14.56 -15.26
C THR A 375 -26.00 15.84 -15.18
N ALA A 376 -24.68 15.78 -14.97
CA ALA A 376 -23.81 16.95 -15.02
C ALA A 376 -23.86 17.66 -16.38
N LEU A 377 -23.79 16.90 -17.47
CA LEU A 377 -23.91 17.42 -18.84
C LEU A 377 -25.25 18.09 -19.08
N TRP A 378 -26.35 17.46 -18.60
CA TRP A 378 -27.67 18.05 -18.69
C TRP A 378 -27.78 19.36 -17.91
N ILE A 379 -27.29 19.40 -16.65
CA ILE A 379 -27.27 20.62 -15.83
C ILE A 379 -26.48 21.71 -16.53
N LYS A 380 -25.28 21.42 -17.06
CA LYS A 380 -24.47 22.42 -17.76
C LYS A 380 -25.11 22.96 -19.04
N ARG A 381 -25.91 22.14 -19.72
CA ARG A 381 -26.69 22.59 -20.89
C ARG A 381 -27.84 23.53 -20.48
N GLN A 382 -28.52 23.26 -19.36
CA GLN A 382 -29.65 24.06 -18.89
C GLN A 382 -29.22 25.31 -18.10
N PHE A 383 -28.16 25.17 -17.30
CA PHE A 383 -27.62 26.18 -16.39
C PHE A 383 -26.11 26.33 -16.62
N PRO A 384 -25.68 27.03 -17.69
CA PRO A 384 -24.27 27.14 -18.04
C PRO A 384 -23.41 27.82 -16.97
N ASN A 385 -24.03 28.66 -16.13
CA ASN A 385 -23.44 29.38 -15.00
C ASN A 385 -23.17 28.49 -13.77
N ALA A 386 -23.84 27.33 -13.64
CA ALA A 386 -23.73 26.49 -12.46
C ALA A 386 -22.32 25.88 -12.33
N LEU A 387 -21.77 25.87 -11.11
CA LEU A 387 -20.54 25.14 -10.80
C LEU A 387 -20.90 23.68 -10.51
N VAL A 388 -20.55 22.76 -11.41
CA VAL A 388 -20.98 21.35 -11.34
C VAL A 388 -19.81 20.45 -11.01
N PHE A 389 -19.98 19.60 -9.99
CA PHE A 389 -19.06 18.54 -9.61
C PHE A 389 -19.69 17.18 -9.86
N ALA A 390 -18.96 16.29 -10.54
CA ALA A 390 -19.43 14.95 -10.86
C ALA A 390 -18.50 13.89 -10.28
N ARG A 391 -19.00 13.08 -9.34
CA ARG A 391 -18.22 12.02 -8.72
C ARG A 391 -18.13 10.80 -9.62
N THR A 392 -16.93 10.25 -9.74
CA THR A 392 -16.66 8.93 -10.30
C THR A 392 -16.21 7.93 -9.23
N ASN A 393 -16.30 6.63 -9.53
CA ASN A 393 -15.85 5.55 -8.63
C ASN A 393 -14.32 5.44 -8.58
N ASP A 394 -13.67 5.69 -9.72
CA ASP A 394 -12.23 5.68 -9.92
C ASP A 394 -11.81 6.88 -10.76
N ILE A 395 -10.51 7.13 -10.86
CA ILE A 395 -9.96 8.12 -11.81
C ILE A 395 -10.37 7.67 -13.22
N SER A 396 -11.11 8.54 -13.92
CA SER A 396 -11.66 8.26 -15.25
C SER A 396 -11.19 9.31 -16.23
N GLU A 397 -10.36 8.89 -17.19
CA GLU A 397 -9.88 9.78 -18.27
C GLU A 397 -11.04 10.36 -19.08
N LEU A 398 -12.05 9.54 -19.38
CA LEU A 398 -13.28 9.97 -20.04
C LEU A 398 -13.98 11.09 -19.27
N ALA A 399 -14.19 10.91 -17.96
CA ALA A 399 -14.87 11.93 -17.16
C ALA A 399 -14.04 13.23 -17.05
N LEU A 400 -12.71 13.12 -17.00
CA LEU A 400 -11.80 14.28 -17.00
C LEU A 400 -11.79 15.01 -18.33
N GLU A 401 -11.87 14.31 -19.46
CA GLU A 401 -11.95 14.90 -20.81
C GLU A 401 -13.29 15.60 -21.02
N VAL A 402 -14.40 14.87 -20.83
CA VAL A 402 -15.76 15.42 -20.89
C VAL A 402 -15.92 16.59 -19.92
N GLY A 403 -15.31 16.48 -18.73
CA GLY A 403 -15.31 17.54 -17.74
C GLY A 403 -14.65 18.83 -18.21
N ARG A 404 -13.47 18.72 -18.83
CA ARG A 404 -12.77 19.89 -19.40
C ARG A 404 -13.54 20.53 -20.56
N GLU A 405 -14.16 19.72 -21.43
CA GLU A 405 -14.94 20.22 -22.57
C GLU A 405 -16.20 20.99 -22.16
N HIS A 406 -16.87 20.54 -21.10
CA HIS A 406 -18.17 21.08 -20.68
C HIS A 406 -18.12 21.90 -19.38
N GLY A 407 -16.93 22.17 -18.85
CA GLY A 407 -16.73 22.93 -17.61
C GLY A 407 -17.29 22.22 -16.36
N ILE A 408 -17.23 20.88 -16.34
CA ILE A 408 -17.66 20.03 -15.22
C ILE A 408 -16.40 19.59 -14.46
N ASN A 409 -16.43 19.73 -13.14
CA ASN A 409 -15.37 19.24 -12.25
C ASN A 409 -15.60 17.77 -11.95
N ALA A 410 -15.08 16.90 -12.81
CA ALA A 410 -15.08 15.46 -12.56
C ALA A 410 -14.01 15.10 -11.52
N PHE A 411 -14.38 14.33 -10.50
CA PHE A 411 -13.46 13.92 -9.45
C PHE A 411 -13.75 12.51 -8.95
N SER A 412 -12.72 11.83 -8.42
CA SER A 412 -12.89 10.60 -7.67
C SER A 412 -12.45 10.81 -6.22
N ILE A 413 -13.08 10.10 -5.28
CA ILE A 413 -12.68 10.15 -3.87
C ILE A 413 -11.26 9.62 -3.68
N LYS A 414 -10.84 8.65 -4.48
CA LYS A 414 -9.48 8.10 -4.45
C LYS A 414 -8.46 9.15 -4.86
N GLN A 415 -8.74 9.93 -5.90
CA GLN A 415 -7.88 11.03 -6.32
C GLN A 415 -7.81 12.11 -5.25
N LEU A 416 -8.95 12.57 -4.74
CA LEU A 416 -8.97 13.55 -3.65
C LEU A 416 -8.21 13.04 -2.42
N LEU A 417 -8.26 11.74 -2.13
CA LEU A 417 -7.47 11.15 -1.07
C LEU A 417 -5.97 11.12 -1.42
N GLU A 418 -5.59 10.65 -2.60
CA GLU A 418 -4.19 10.62 -3.06
C GLU A 418 -3.55 12.02 -3.03
N ASP A 419 -4.30 13.05 -3.42
CA ASP A 419 -3.83 14.44 -3.48
C ASP A 419 -3.77 15.11 -2.09
N ASN A 420 -4.52 14.62 -1.10
CA ASN A 420 -4.66 15.25 0.21
C ASN A 420 -4.18 14.39 1.39
N LEU A 421 -3.61 13.21 1.14
CA LEU A 421 -2.99 12.40 2.18
C LEU A 421 -1.87 13.22 2.84
N PRO A 422 -1.95 13.52 4.16
CA PRO A 422 -0.95 14.33 4.81
C PRO A 422 0.43 13.69 4.72
N ALA A 423 1.46 14.48 4.40
CA ALA A 423 2.84 14.00 4.34
C ALA A 423 3.30 13.37 5.66
N SER A 424 2.74 13.81 6.81
CA SER A 424 2.99 13.22 8.12
C SER A 424 2.52 11.76 8.26
N TRP A 425 1.66 11.27 7.36
CA TRP A 425 1.21 9.88 7.35
C TRP A 425 2.09 9.02 6.46
N LEU A 426 2.87 9.64 5.58
CA LEU A 426 4.06 9.01 5.05
C LEU A 426 5.11 9.00 6.18
N PRO A 427 5.92 7.95 6.25
CA PRO A 427 6.99 7.90 7.23
C PRO A 427 7.92 9.12 7.05
N PRO A 428 8.45 9.69 8.14
CA PRO A 428 9.34 10.83 8.04
C PRO A 428 10.56 10.49 7.18
N GLU A 429 10.96 11.41 6.31
CA GLU A 429 12.21 11.33 5.56
C GLU A 429 13.36 11.19 6.56
N CYS A 430 14.26 10.23 6.32
CA CYS A 430 15.43 9.98 7.16
C CYS A 430 16.54 11.00 6.89
#